data_AF-A0A817LSF2-F1
#
_entry.id   AF-A0A817LSF2-F1
#
_cell.length_a   1.000
_cell.length_b   1.000
_cell.length_c   1.000
_cell.angle_alpha   90.00
_cell.angle_beta   90.00
_cell.angle_gamma   90.00
#
_symmetry.space_group_name_H-M   'P 1'
#
loop_
_entity.id
_entity.type
_entity.pdbx_description
1 polymer ?
#
loop_
_entity_poly.entity_id
_entity_poly.type
_entity_poly.pdbx_seq_one_letter_code
_entity_poly.pdbx_strand_id
1 'polypeptide(L)'
;MTTLCTSCGQQVLFSSKIYKCRQCTNHYLCKPCTKLDRSRAIAQYHTFDKISKSNKTREESAKASLNVVHQQQKTNSSIFDSDDYLQGALVYCQHCHQIFNSVNVFSFKCDQCPTHFCLCNECLPQAQSFHPSIHKFSKLPTGDDMVRLIRSHYHLDITCDGCSTSSFNGTRHQCEECMPSFDLCDNCFGKTHTHHKFKIVPNPLIYAGNQQELAKRTLDLAGLNSDPQWRDPLSGWTKVDAERILEQANADEKAYKTRLGEITQAANIKLEQARQRLQDTIDFSWKMTLMNISNM
;
A
#
# COMPACT_ATOMS: atom_id res chain seq x y z
N MET A 1 31.98 16.57 4.90
CA MET A 1 30.63 15.97 5.04
C MET A 1 29.72 16.57 3.99
N THR A 2 28.91 15.73 3.35
CA THR A 2 27.83 16.08 2.43
C THR A 2 26.51 15.62 3.06
N THR A 3 25.41 16.30 2.75
CA THR A 3 24.05 15.86 3.10
C THR A 3 23.15 16.01 1.87
N LEU A 4 21.98 15.38 1.85
CA LEU A 4 21.03 15.50 0.74
C LEU A 4 20.00 16.59 1.04
N CYS A 5 19.70 17.42 0.05
CA CYS A 5 18.56 18.31 0.12
C CYS A 5 17.29 17.46 0.03
N THR A 6 16.51 17.38 1.09
CA THR A 6 15.27 16.60 1.13
C THR A 6 14.19 17.10 0.17
N SER A 7 14.28 18.35 -0.28
CA SER A 7 13.33 18.91 -1.24
C SER A 7 13.69 18.65 -2.71
N CYS A 8 14.97 18.59 -3.07
CA CYS A 8 15.39 18.43 -4.47
C CYS A 8 16.31 17.23 -4.73
N GLY A 9 16.63 16.44 -3.71
CA GLY A 9 17.51 15.28 -3.80
C GLY A 9 18.99 15.61 -4.06
N GLN A 10 19.35 16.87 -4.33
CA GLN A 10 20.73 17.22 -4.64
C GLN A 10 21.64 17.09 -3.42
N GLN A 11 22.84 16.56 -3.65
CA GLN A 11 23.87 16.50 -2.64
C GLN A 11 24.43 17.90 -2.37
N VAL A 12 24.41 18.31 -1.11
CA VAL A 12 24.82 19.64 -0.66
C VAL A 12 26.02 19.50 0.27
N LEU A 13 27.09 20.23 -0.05
CA LEU A 13 28.29 20.30 0.78
C LEU A 13 28.03 21.15 2.02
N PHE A 14 28.54 20.74 3.19
CA PHE A 14 28.48 21.54 4.43
C PHE A 14 29.24 22.88 4.34
N SER A 15 30.07 23.08 3.32
CA SER A 15 30.66 24.39 2.99
C SER A 15 29.66 25.36 2.35
N SER A 16 28.55 24.84 1.81
CA SER A 16 27.45 25.59 1.21
C SER A 16 26.41 25.97 2.26
N LYS A 17 25.60 27.00 1.99
CA LYS A 17 24.51 27.43 2.89
C LYS A 17 23.41 26.35 2.92
N ILE A 18 23.49 25.44 3.89
CA ILE A 18 22.48 24.42 4.19
C ILE A 18 21.63 24.88 5.38
N TYR A 19 20.38 24.48 5.36
CA TYR A 19 19.40 24.81 6.37
C TYR A 19 18.80 23.53 6.94
N LYS A 20 18.79 23.38 8.25
CA LYS A 20 18.19 22.23 8.94
C LYS A 20 16.89 22.64 9.60
N CYS A 21 15.86 21.83 9.44
CA CYS A 21 14.60 22.02 10.14
C CYS A 21 14.79 21.80 11.65
N ARG A 22 14.24 22.67 12.49
CA ARG A 22 14.26 22.48 13.94
C ARG A 22 13.36 21.32 14.38
N GLN A 23 12.29 21.09 13.62
CA GLN A 23 11.23 20.14 13.94
C GLN A 23 11.49 18.73 13.39
N CYS A 24 12.47 18.56 12.50
CA CYS A 24 12.71 17.28 11.82
C CYS A 24 14.18 16.86 11.94
N THR A 25 14.41 15.60 12.31
CA THR A 25 15.76 15.06 12.54
C THR A 25 16.63 15.08 11.28
N ASN A 26 16.03 14.78 10.12
CA ASN A 26 16.73 14.57 8.84
C ASN A 26 16.25 15.50 7.70
N HIS A 27 15.59 16.62 8.01
CA HIS A 27 15.14 17.58 6.97
C HIS A 27 16.18 18.67 6.74
N TYR A 28 16.90 18.56 5.62
CA TYR A 28 17.94 19.51 5.22
C TYR A 28 17.59 20.13 3.87
N LEU A 29 17.68 21.45 3.76
CA LEU A 29 17.40 22.18 2.54
C LEU A 29 18.63 22.92 2.02
N CYS A 30 18.79 22.89 0.71
CA CYS A 30 19.67 23.84 0.03
C CYS A 30 19.03 25.23 0.01
N LYS A 31 19.86 26.28 -0.11
CA LYS A 31 19.41 27.67 -0.14
C LYS A 31 18.26 27.94 -1.15
N PRO A 32 18.28 27.45 -2.40
CA PRO A 32 17.13 27.60 -3.32
C PRO A 32 15.83 26.99 -2.76
N CYS A 33 15.90 25.76 -2.24
CA CYS A 33 14.73 25.04 -1.73
C CYS A 33 14.14 25.65 -0.47
N THR A 34 14.91 26.37 0.36
CA THR A 34 14.33 27.06 1.54
C THR A 34 13.27 28.09 1.22
N LYS A 35 13.32 28.72 0.05
CA LYS A 35 12.31 29.69 -0.39
C LYS A 35 11.07 29.01 -0.95
N LEU A 36 11.28 27.91 -1.66
CA LEU A 36 10.21 27.09 -2.25
C LEU A 36 9.45 26.30 -1.19
N ASP A 37 10.12 25.87 -0.13
CA ASP A 37 9.46 25.12 0.93
C ASP A 37 8.46 26.03 1.63
N ARG A 38 8.83 27.25 2.06
CA ARG A 38 7.93 28.23 2.70
C ARG A 38 6.63 28.55 1.93
N SER A 39 6.61 28.37 0.62
CA SER A 39 5.41 28.58 -0.23
C SER A 39 4.48 27.36 -0.33
N ARG A 40 4.88 26.19 0.16
CA ARG A 40 4.05 24.99 0.20
C ARG A 40 3.18 25.01 1.45
N ALA A 41 1.91 24.64 1.33
CA ALA A 41 0.94 24.64 2.44
C ALA A 41 1.40 23.85 3.68
N ILE A 42 2.27 22.85 3.50
CA ILE A 42 2.81 21.97 4.54
C ILE A 42 4.01 22.63 5.29
N ALA A 43 4.74 23.55 4.66
CA ALA A 43 5.98 24.10 5.22
C ALA A 43 5.78 25.38 6.06
N GLN A 44 4.55 25.90 6.15
CA GLN A 44 4.24 27.08 6.96
C GLN A 44 4.55 26.86 8.45
N TYR A 45 4.65 25.61 8.89
CA TYR A 45 4.88 25.22 10.29
C TYR A 45 6.34 24.85 10.60
N HIS A 46 7.23 24.83 9.60
CA HIS A 46 8.61 24.38 9.77
C HIS A 46 9.58 25.57 9.81
N THR A 47 10.41 25.61 10.86
CA THR A 47 11.44 26.65 11.02
C THR A 47 12.81 26.08 10.72
N PHE A 48 13.60 26.82 9.94
CA PHE A 48 14.88 26.34 9.44
C PHE A 48 16.04 27.19 9.96
N ASP A 49 17.01 26.53 10.57
CA ASP A 49 18.26 27.15 10.97
C ASP A 49 19.33 26.97 9.90
N LYS A 50 20.01 28.06 9.59
CA LYS A 50 21.19 28.02 8.74
C LYS A 50 22.33 27.38 9.53
N ILE A 51 22.87 26.26 9.04
CA ILE A 51 24.05 25.65 9.62
C ILE A 51 25.29 26.37 9.07
N SER A 52 26.03 27.08 9.92
CA SER A 52 27.36 27.62 9.62
C SER A 52 28.45 26.86 10.39
N LYS A 53 29.68 26.88 9.86
CA LYS A 53 30.87 26.11 10.32
C LYS A 53 31.25 26.23 11.81
N SER A 54 30.58 27.06 12.62
CA SER A 54 30.95 27.35 14.01
C SER A 54 30.39 26.39 15.06
N ASN A 55 29.45 25.49 14.74
CA ASN A 55 28.83 24.61 15.75
C ASN A 55 29.53 23.24 15.93
N LYS A 56 30.85 23.17 15.67
CA LYS A 56 31.62 21.92 15.69
C LYS A 56 31.86 21.33 17.08
N THR A 57 31.70 22.10 18.16
CA THR A 57 32.19 21.70 19.49
C THR A 57 31.24 20.83 20.33
N ARG A 58 30.05 20.46 19.82
CA ARG A 58 29.09 19.63 20.58
C ARG A 58 28.90 18.20 20.07
N GLU A 59 29.46 17.85 18.91
CA GLU A 59 29.31 16.52 18.28
C GLU A 59 30.54 15.60 18.44
N GLU A 60 31.67 16.09 18.96
CA GLU A 60 32.91 15.30 19.09
C GLU A 60 32.90 14.33 20.28
N SER A 61 32.05 14.55 21.30
CA SER A 61 31.93 13.65 22.45
C SER A 61 31.14 12.36 22.19
N ALA A 62 30.45 12.24 21.04
CA ALA A 62 29.66 11.04 20.69
C ALA A 62 30.38 10.08 19.73
N LYS A 63 31.61 10.40 19.27
CA LYS A 63 32.34 9.61 18.26
C LYS A 63 33.35 8.61 18.81
N ALA A 64 33.47 8.46 20.12
CA ALA A 64 34.46 7.58 20.74
C ALA A 64 34.06 6.08 20.78
N SER A 65 32.83 5.70 20.39
CA SER A 65 32.35 4.31 20.52
C SER A 65 32.11 3.56 19.21
N LEU A 66 32.52 4.09 18.05
CA LEU A 66 32.29 3.45 16.74
C LEU A 66 33.58 3.47 15.91
N ASN A 67 34.55 2.65 16.29
CA ASN A 67 35.75 2.38 15.48
C ASN A 67 36.11 0.89 15.53
N VAL A 68 35.18 0.03 15.12
CA VAL A 68 35.48 -1.29 14.54
C VAL A 68 34.38 -1.58 13.52
N VAL A 69 34.52 -1.11 12.28
CA VAL A 69 34.12 -1.82 11.03
C VAL A 69 34.73 -1.01 9.88
N HIS A 70 35.97 -1.30 9.54
CA HIS A 70 36.50 -1.03 8.21
C HIS A 70 37.17 -2.29 7.69
N GLN A 71 36.32 -3.23 7.27
CA GLN A 71 36.62 -4.31 6.32
C GLN A 71 35.29 -5.00 6.01
N GLN A 72 34.54 -4.48 5.03
CA GLN A 72 33.50 -5.27 4.38
C GLN A 72 34.01 -5.74 3.04
N GLN A 73 34.47 -6.98 3.06
CA GLN A 73 34.45 -7.87 1.90
C GLN A 73 33.02 -7.90 1.34
N LYS A 74 32.91 -7.87 0.02
CA LYS A 74 31.71 -8.22 -0.73
C LYS A 74 31.18 -9.56 -0.23
N THR A 75 30.10 -9.56 0.53
CA THR A 75 29.26 -10.73 0.75
C THR A 75 27.84 -10.33 0.35
N ASN A 76 27.19 -11.21 -0.41
CA ASN A 76 25.83 -11.06 -0.92
C ASN A 76 24.80 -11.18 0.21
N SER A 77 24.83 -10.30 1.21
CA SER A 77 23.70 -10.15 2.14
C SER A 77 22.68 -9.23 1.49
N SER A 78 21.48 -9.75 1.30
CA SER A 78 20.36 -9.03 0.75
C SER A 78 20.09 -7.76 1.57
N ILE A 79 19.81 -6.62 0.93
CA ILE A 79 19.38 -5.40 1.63
C ILE A 79 18.09 -5.64 2.47
N PHE A 80 17.35 -6.72 2.15
CA PHE A 80 16.19 -7.22 2.89
C PHE A 80 16.53 -7.79 4.28
N ASP A 81 17.80 -8.02 4.60
CA ASP A 81 18.26 -8.59 5.88
C ASP A 81 18.74 -7.52 6.87
N SER A 82 18.80 -6.24 6.46
CA SER A 82 19.29 -5.18 7.34
C SER A 82 18.26 -4.79 8.41
N ASP A 83 18.69 -4.76 9.67
CA ASP A 83 17.85 -4.40 10.83
C ASP A 83 17.16 -3.03 10.66
N ASP A 84 17.85 -2.08 10.03
CA ASP A 84 17.32 -0.74 9.71
C ASP A 84 16.17 -0.77 8.69
N TYR A 85 16.19 -1.73 7.74
CA TYR A 85 15.16 -1.90 6.71
C TYR A 85 13.88 -2.52 7.28
N LEU A 86 14.02 -3.54 8.13
CA LEU A 86 12.87 -4.21 8.76
C LEU A 86 12.17 -3.33 9.81
N GLN A 87 12.91 -2.46 10.51
CA GLN A 87 12.34 -1.44 11.41
C GLN A 87 11.38 -0.46 10.70
N GLY A 88 11.61 -0.22 9.41
CA GLY A 88 10.88 0.71 8.57
C GLY A 88 9.61 0.16 7.91
N ALA A 89 9.05 -0.96 8.38
CA ALA A 89 7.88 -1.60 7.79
C ALA A 89 6.56 -0.79 7.91
N LEU A 90 6.49 0.28 7.11
CA LEU A 90 5.46 0.67 6.16
C LEU A 90 3.99 0.63 6.59
N VAL A 91 3.71 1.11 7.80
CA VAL A 91 2.45 1.79 8.07
C VAL A 91 2.61 3.27 7.73
N TYR A 92 1.81 3.77 6.80
CA TYR A 92 1.77 5.19 6.46
C TYR A 92 0.44 5.81 6.87
N CYS A 93 0.44 7.10 7.20
CA CYS A 93 -0.79 7.80 7.53
C CYS A 93 -1.60 8.00 6.26
N GLN A 94 -2.85 7.54 6.23
CA GLN A 94 -3.72 7.71 5.06
C GLN A 94 -4.19 9.16 4.85
N HIS A 95 -3.92 10.05 5.82
CA HIS A 95 -4.21 11.48 5.70
C HIS A 95 -2.99 12.31 5.25
N CYS A 96 -1.84 12.16 5.91
CA CYS A 96 -0.63 12.95 5.58
C CYS A 96 0.40 12.21 4.72
N HIS A 97 0.17 10.93 4.44
CA HIS A 97 1.02 10.05 3.63
C HIS A 97 2.45 9.87 4.17
N GLN A 98 2.73 10.36 5.38
CA GLN A 98 4.01 10.16 6.03
C GLN A 98 4.16 8.69 6.40
N ILE A 99 5.32 8.13 6.04
CA ILE A 99 5.77 6.81 6.46
C ILE A 99 6.40 6.97 7.83
N PHE A 100 5.98 6.18 8.80
CA PHE A 100 6.57 6.25 10.13
C PHE A 100 7.50 5.07 10.37
N ASN A 101 8.73 5.39 10.79
CA ASN A 101 9.58 4.41 11.43
C ASN A 101 9.13 4.27 12.89
N SER A 102 8.92 3.03 13.27
CA SER A 102 8.07 2.56 14.36
C SER A 102 8.65 2.79 15.77
N VAL A 103 9.80 3.46 15.85
CA VAL A 103 10.50 3.74 17.11
C VAL A 103 9.98 4.99 17.82
N ASN A 104 9.40 5.96 17.10
CA ASN A 104 9.04 7.27 17.70
C ASN A 104 7.68 7.85 17.31
N VAL A 105 6.89 7.14 16.49
CA VAL A 105 5.57 7.64 16.08
C VAL A 105 4.53 6.56 16.27
N PHE A 106 3.52 6.86 17.09
CA PHE A 106 2.38 5.97 17.29
C PHE A 106 1.48 5.97 16.05
N SER A 107 1.22 4.78 15.54
CA SER A 107 0.29 4.53 14.44
C SER A 107 -1.02 3.97 15.02
N PHE A 108 -2.15 4.37 14.45
CA PHE A 108 -3.48 3.96 14.86
C PHE A 108 -4.22 3.40 13.66
N LYS A 109 -4.81 2.21 13.79
CA LYS A 109 -5.68 1.63 12.75
C LYS A 109 -7.15 1.82 13.11
N CYS A 110 -7.98 2.03 12.10
CA CYS A 110 -9.42 1.99 12.23
C CYS A 110 -9.90 0.54 12.34
N ASP A 111 -10.76 0.24 13.32
CA ASP A 111 -11.23 -1.13 13.59
C ASP A 111 -12.40 -1.54 12.70
N GLN A 112 -13.06 -0.57 12.05
CA GLN A 112 -14.28 -0.77 11.27
C GLN A 112 -14.08 -0.62 9.76
N CYS A 113 -12.89 -0.23 9.31
CA CYS A 113 -12.61 -0.06 7.89
C CYS A 113 -12.00 -1.32 7.27
N PRO A 114 -12.58 -1.85 6.17
CA PRO A 114 -12.10 -3.07 5.51
C PRO A 114 -10.72 -2.93 4.85
N THR A 115 -10.22 -1.71 4.70
CA THR A 115 -8.89 -1.41 4.13
C THR A 115 -7.85 -1.03 5.17
N HIS A 116 -8.12 -1.23 6.48
CA HIS A 116 -7.21 -0.88 7.57
C HIS A 116 -6.72 0.56 7.50
N PHE A 117 -7.65 1.53 7.53
CA PHE A 117 -7.34 2.96 7.50
C PHE A 117 -6.44 3.36 8.68
N CYS A 118 -5.21 3.79 8.41
CA CYS A 118 -4.20 4.10 9.42
C CYS A 118 -3.94 5.60 9.54
N LEU A 119 -3.79 6.11 10.77
CA LEU A 119 -3.43 7.49 11.07
C LEU A 119 -2.23 7.55 12.00
N CYS A 120 -1.45 8.61 11.88
CA CYS A 120 -0.44 8.93 12.88
C CYS A 120 -1.04 9.67 14.06
N ASN A 121 -0.26 9.73 15.13
CA ASN A 121 -0.60 10.49 16.33
C ASN A 121 -0.99 11.95 16.06
N GLU A 122 -0.39 12.59 15.05
CA GLU A 122 -0.69 13.99 14.70
C GLU A 122 -1.99 14.16 13.91
N CYS A 123 -2.36 13.17 13.09
CA CYS A 123 -3.58 13.22 12.28
C CYS A 123 -4.79 12.62 13.00
N LEU A 124 -4.59 11.76 14.01
CA LEU A 124 -5.68 11.15 14.78
C LEU A 124 -6.65 12.19 15.38
N PRO A 125 -6.21 13.31 16.00
CA PRO A 125 -7.12 14.32 16.53
C PRO A 125 -7.99 14.99 15.45
N GLN A 126 -7.53 14.98 14.21
CA GLN A 126 -8.25 15.56 13.07
C GLN A 126 -9.14 14.53 12.36
N ALA A 127 -9.13 13.26 12.76
CA ALA A 127 -9.82 12.18 12.05
C ALA A 127 -11.29 12.48 11.76
N GLN A 128 -12.00 13.16 12.67
CA GLN A 128 -13.41 13.49 12.50
C GLN A 128 -13.71 14.41 11.30
N SER A 129 -12.72 15.14 10.78
CA SER A 129 -12.90 16.03 9.63
C SER A 129 -12.76 15.31 8.28
N PHE A 130 -12.16 14.12 8.25
CA PHE A 130 -11.86 13.39 7.00
C PHE A 130 -12.13 11.88 7.08
N HIS A 131 -12.68 11.38 8.18
CA HIS A 131 -13.02 9.98 8.40
C HIS A 131 -14.32 9.89 9.22
N PRO A 132 -15.17 8.87 9.01
CA PRO A 132 -16.39 8.70 9.79
C PRO A 132 -16.13 8.71 11.30
N SER A 133 -16.77 9.63 12.01
CA SER A 133 -16.59 9.81 13.46
C SER A 133 -17.11 8.65 14.31
N ILE A 134 -17.96 7.80 13.72
CA ILE A 134 -18.48 6.58 14.36
C ILE A 134 -17.44 5.46 14.45
N HIS A 135 -16.37 5.53 13.65
CA HIS A 135 -15.31 4.53 13.66
C HIS A 135 -14.32 4.79 14.79
N LYS A 136 -13.83 3.70 15.40
CA LYS A 136 -12.88 3.70 16.50
C LYS A 136 -11.50 3.34 15.97
N PHE A 137 -10.50 3.88 16.66
CA PHE A 137 -9.11 3.65 16.34
C PHE A 137 -8.44 2.88 17.46
N SER A 138 -7.74 1.81 17.09
CA SER A 138 -6.87 1.03 17.98
C SER A 138 -5.41 1.33 17.68
N LYS A 139 -4.60 1.45 18.74
CA LYS A 139 -3.16 1.66 18.61
C LYS A 139 -2.52 0.42 17.99
N LEU A 140 -1.70 0.62 16.97
CA LEU A 140 -0.93 -0.46 16.37
C LEU A 140 0.23 -0.88 17.30
N PRO A 141 0.68 -2.15 17.22
CA PRO A 141 1.85 -2.62 17.94
C PRO A 141 3.06 -1.74 17.63
N THR A 142 3.94 -1.56 18.62
CA THR A 142 5.18 -0.79 18.44
C THR A 142 6.14 -1.46 17.48
N GLY A 143 7.17 -0.74 17.06
CA GLY A 143 8.14 -1.20 16.07
C GLY A 143 8.71 -2.58 16.27
N ASP A 144 9.11 -2.90 17.49
CA ASP A 144 9.71 -4.20 17.77
C ASP A 144 8.73 -5.37 17.56
N ASP A 145 7.43 -5.15 17.77
CA ASP A 145 6.39 -6.16 17.55
C ASP A 145 6.06 -6.34 16.07
N MET A 146 5.97 -5.23 15.32
CA MET A 146 5.77 -5.27 13.86
C MET A 146 6.97 -5.88 13.14
N VAL A 147 8.19 -5.52 13.56
CA VAL A 147 9.45 -6.11 13.07
C VAL A 147 9.48 -7.60 13.36
N ARG A 148 9.08 -8.03 14.56
CA ARG A 148 8.96 -9.45 14.90
C ARG A 148 7.94 -10.17 14.02
N LEU A 149 6.74 -9.61 13.83
CA LEU A 149 5.68 -10.17 12.98
C LEU A 149 6.12 -10.32 11.52
N ILE A 150 6.80 -9.32 10.98
CA ILE A 150 7.29 -9.30 9.59
C ILE A 150 8.50 -10.21 9.42
N ARG A 151 9.42 -10.26 10.39
CA ARG A 151 10.48 -11.28 10.45
C ARG A 151 9.91 -12.70 10.46
N SER A 152 8.76 -12.89 11.09
CA SER A 152 8.08 -14.18 11.12
C SER A 152 7.24 -14.50 9.87
N HIS A 153 7.34 -13.71 8.80
CA HIS A 153 6.68 -13.97 7.50
C HIS A 153 5.15 -14.13 7.61
N TYR A 154 4.49 -13.29 8.43
CA TYR A 154 3.04 -13.36 8.63
C TYR A 154 2.25 -12.62 7.54
N HIS A 155 1.36 -13.32 6.85
CA HIS A 155 0.39 -12.74 5.93
C HIS A 155 -0.80 -12.11 6.67
N LEU A 156 -0.63 -10.85 7.10
CA LEU A 156 -1.64 -10.10 7.88
C LEU A 156 -2.98 -9.98 7.13
N ASP A 157 -4.08 -10.12 7.87
CA ASP A 157 -5.46 -9.97 7.40
C ASP A 157 -5.87 -10.94 6.27
N ILE A 158 -5.06 -11.97 5.99
CA ILE A 158 -5.40 -13.09 5.12
C ILE A 158 -5.84 -14.27 5.99
N THR A 159 -6.94 -14.90 5.58
CA THR A 159 -7.44 -16.13 6.20
C THR A 159 -7.19 -17.30 5.27
N CYS A 160 -6.60 -18.37 5.77
CA CYS A 160 -6.45 -19.59 4.98
C CYS A 160 -7.82 -20.25 4.79
N ASP A 161 -8.30 -20.42 3.57
CA ASP A 161 -9.60 -21.05 3.28
C ASP A 161 -9.64 -22.53 3.66
N GLY A 162 -8.48 -23.19 3.74
CA GLY A 162 -8.37 -24.60 4.13
C GLY A 162 -8.52 -24.89 5.63
N CYS A 163 -8.08 -23.97 6.51
CA CYS A 163 -8.07 -24.19 7.97
C CYS A 163 -8.66 -23.04 8.78
N SER A 164 -9.09 -21.97 8.11
CA SER A 164 -9.64 -20.74 8.69
C SER A 164 -8.70 -19.99 9.64
N THR A 165 -7.43 -20.35 9.71
CA THR A 165 -6.43 -19.58 10.46
C THR A 165 -6.22 -18.23 9.79
N SER A 166 -6.49 -17.15 10.53
CA SER A 166 -6.22 -15.77 10.11
C SER A 166 -4.81 -15.37 10.46
N SER A 167 -4.22 -14.48 9.65
CA SER A 167 -2.86 -13.98 9.84
C SER A 167 -1.85 -15.11 10.07
N PHE A 168 -1.63 -15.95 9.06
CA PHE A 168 -0.75 -17.11 9.17
C PHE A 168 0.67 -16.80 8.69
N ASN A 169 1.63 -17.58 9.17
CA ASN A 169 3.04 -17.50 8.77
C ASN A 169 3.39 -18.44 7.61
N GLY A 170 4.51 -18.15 6.95
CA GLY A 170 5.06 -18.99 5.88
C GLY A 170 4.60 -18.53 4.51
N THR A 171 4.56 -19.44 3.53
CA THR A 171 4.19 -19.12 2.16
C THR A 171 2.68 -19.07 2.00
N ARG A 172 2.17 -17.99 1.43
CA ARG A 172 0.79 -17.93 0.93
C ARG A 172 0.71 -18.50 -0.49
N HIS A 173 -0.19 -19.45 -0.66
CA HIS A 173 -0.54 -20.03 -1.95
C HIS A 173 -1.90 -19.50 -2.38
N GLN A 174 -1.92 -18.63 -3.38
CA GLN A 174 -3.17 -18.06 -3.91
C GLN A 174 -3.59 -18.84 -5.15
N CYS A 175 -4.83 -19.32 -5.18
CA CYS A 175 -5.41 -19.97 -6.35
C CYS A 175 -5.57 -18.97 -7.50
N GLU A 176 -5.16 -19.37 -8.70
CA GLU A 176 -5.26 -18.53 -9.91
C GLU A 176 -6.62 -18.67 -10.60
N GLU A 177 -7.40 -19.69 -10.24
CA GLU A 177 -8.63 -20.08 -10.93
C GLU A 177 -9.91 -19.74 -10.14
N CYS A 178 -9.78 -19.47 -8.84
CA CYS A 178 -10.92 -19.17 -7.96
C CYS A 178 -11.15 -17.67 -7.77
N MET A 179 -12.42 -17.26 -7.86
CA MET A 179 -12.90 -15.92 -7.48
C MET A 179 -13.82 -16.02 -6.25
N PRO A 180 -13.83 -15.04 -5.33
CA PRO A 180 -13.06 -13.78 -5.37
C PRO A 180 -11.57 -13.94 -5.02
N SER A 181 -11.24 -14.81 -4.07
CA SER A 181 -9.87 -15.26 -3.78
C SER A 181 -9.95 -16.58 -3.00
N PHE A 182 -9.03 -17.50 -3.25
CA PHE A 182 -8.86 -18.71 -2.45
C PHE A 182 -7.39 -18.86 -2.05
N ASP A 183 -7.11 -18.72 -0.77
CA ASP A 183 -5.79 -18.60 -0.17
C ASP A 183 -5.51 -19.77 0.78
N LEU A 184 -4.38 -20.44 0.57
CA LEU A 184 -3.92 -21.53 1.43
C LEU A 184 -2.59 -21.18 2.09
N CYS A 185 -2.45 -21.56 3.36
CA CYS A 185 -1.16 -21.61 4.03
C CYS A 185 -0.38 -22.86 3.60
N ASP A 186 0.92 -22.88 3.89
CA ASP A 186 1.80 -24.04 3.62
C ASP A 186 1.24 -25.37 4.15
N ASN A 187 0.56 -25.34 5.29
CA ASN A 187 0.00 -26.56 5.90
C ASN A 187 -1.19 -27.13 5.13
N CYS A 188 -1.94 -26.29 4.41
CA CYS A 188 -3.12 -26.69 3.65
C CYS A 188 -2.82 -26.91 2.16
N PHE A 189 -1.80 -26.23 1.64
CA PHE A 189 -1.35 -26.40 0.27
C PHE A 189 -0.98 -27.86 -0.01
N GLY A 190 -1.48 -28.40 -1.13
CA GLY A 190 -1.30 -29.80 -1.53
C GLY A 190 -2.18 -30.82 -0.80
N LYS A 191 -2.98 -30.42 0.21
CA LYS A 191 -3.92 -31.31 0.91
C LYS A 191 -5.38 -31.05 0.55
N THR A 192 -5.70 -29.80 0.27
CA THR A 192 -7.03 -29.37 -0.16
C THR A 192 -6.91 -28.56 -1.44
N HIS A 193 -7.99 -28.51 -2.20
CA HIS A 193 -8.10 -27.69 -3.41
C HIS A 193 -7.00 -27.97 -4.45
N THR A 194 -6.62 -29.24 -4.61
CA THR A 194 -5.42 -29.69 -5.36
C THR A 194 -5.55 -29.66 -6.88
N HIS A 195 -6.75 -29.42 -7.41
CA HIS A 195 -7.02 -29.48 -8.85
C HIS A 195 -6.78 -28.16 -9.58
N HIS A 196 -6.51 -27.08 -8.86
CA HIS A 196 -6.26 -25.76 -9.43
C HIS A 196 -4.78 -25.37 -9.34
N LYS A 197 -4.38 -24.47 -10.21
CA LYS A 197 -3.06 -23.83 -10.17
C LYS A 197 -3.01 -22.77 -9.08
N PHE A 198 -1.86 -22.71 -8.43
CA PHE A 198 -1.56 -21.73 -7.41
C PHE A 198 -0.30 -20.97 -7.76
N LYS A 199 -0.31 -19.69 -7.42
CA LYS A 199 0.90 -18.86 -7.37
C LYS A 199 1.36 -18.68 -5.94
N ILE A 200 2.68 -18.67 -5.79
CA ILE A 200 3.33 -18.38 -4.52
C ILE A 200 3.37 -16.86 -4.33
N VAL A 201 2.93 -16.40 -3.15
CA VAL A 201 3.04 -15.02 -2.69
C VAL A 201 4.06 -14.99 -1.55
N PRO A 202 5.35 -14.78 -1.83
CA PRO A 202 6.42 -14.95 -0.84
C PRO A 202 6.56 -13.77 0.12
N ASN A 203 6.00 -12.60 -0.21
CA ASN A 203 6.10 -11.40 0.61
C ASN A 203 4.75 -11.09 1.29
N PRO A 204 4.69 -11.04 2.63
CA PRO A 204 3.48 -10.72 3.37
C PRO A 204 2.92 -9.32 3.11
N LEU A 205 3.72 -8.42 2.53
CA LEU A 205 3.32 -7.05 2.17
C LEU A 205 2.77 -6.92 0.74
N ILE A 206 2.81 -7.98 -0.07
CA ILE A 206 2.31 -7.97 -1.45
C ILE A 206 1.04 -8.83 -1.51
N TYR A 207 -0.14 -8.21 -1.59
CA TYR A 207 -1.40 -8.92 -1.87
C TYR A 207 -2.07 -8.34 -3.12
N ALA A 208 -2.89 -9.12 -3.83
CA ALA A 208 -3.49 -8.70 -5.11
C ALA A 208 -4.15 -7.30 -5.06
N GLY A 209 -4.75 -6.92 -3.93
CA GLY A 209 -5.39 -5.62 -3.74
C GLY A 209 -4.45 -4.42 -3.59
N ASN A 210 -3.16 -4.60 -3.29
CA ASN A 210 -2.19 -3.50 -3.21
C ASN A 210 -1.13 -3.50 -4.32
N GLN A 211 -1.12 -4.51 -5.20
CA GLN A 211 -0.14 -4.62 -6.28
C GLN A 211 -0.17 -3.43 -7.24
N GLN A 212 -1.36 -2.91 -7.56
CA GLN A 212 -1.50 -1.70 -8.39
C GLN A 212 -0.88 -0.47 -7.72
N GLU A 213 -1.11 -0.27 -6.43
CA GLU A 213 -0.59 0.88 -5.67
C GLU A 213 0.93 0.78 -5.49
N LEU A 214 1.44 -0.43 -5.21
CA LEU A 214 2.86 -0.70 -5.16
C LEU A 214 3.54 -0.47 -6.52
N ALA A 215 2.88 -0.86 -7.61
CA ALA A 215 3.41 -0.67 -8.96
C ALA A 215 3.44 0.81 -9.35
N LYS A 216 2.36 1.58 -9.07
CA LYS A 216 2.35 3.04 -9.26
C LYS A 216 3.50 3.71 -8.51
N ARG A 217 3.68 3.35 -7.24
CA ARG A 217 4.80 3.84 -6.44
C ARG A 217 6.16 3.48 -7.05
N THR A 218 6.35 2.24 -7.52
CA THR A 218 7.58 1.82 -8.20
C THR A 218 7.85 2.71 -9.42
N LEU A 219 6.83 3.05 -10.21
CA LEU A 219 6.98 3.93 -11.37
C LEU A 219 7.30 5.37 -10.99
N ASP A 220 6.64 5.92 -9.98
CA ASP A 220 6.89 7.27 -9.48
C ASP A 220 8.35 7.42 -9.03
N LEU A 221 8.86 6.41 -8.30
CA LEU A 221 10.24 6.40 -7.84
C LEU A 221 11.24 6.13 -8.96
N ALA A 222 10.89 5.26 -9.93
CA ALA A 222 11.72 5.03 -11.11
C ALA A 222 11.84 6.30 -11.97
N GLY A 223 10.82 7.15 -12.03
CA GLY A 223 10.89 8.45 -12.71
C GLY A 223 11.87 9.44 -12.07
N LEU A 224 12.21 9.23 -10.80
CA LEU A 224 13.20 10.03 -10.06
C LEU A 224 14.60 9.44 -10.13
N ASN A 225 14.77 8.23 -10.69
CA ASN A 225 16.05 7.53 -10.76
C ASN A 225 16.49 7.31 -12.21
N SER A 226 17.73 7.66 -12.51
CA SER A 226 18.30 7.52 -13.86
C SER A 226 18.82 6.10 -14.15
N ASP A 227 18.93 5.26 -13.12
CA ASP A 227 19.45 3.89 -13.25
C ASP A 227 18.35 2.93 -13.75
N PRO A 228 18.49 2.35 -14.96
CA PRO A 228 17.52 1.40 -15.52
C PRO A 228 17.48 0.05 -14.80
N GLN A 229 18.49 -0.28 -13.99
CA GLN A 229 18.51 -1.48 -13.15
C GLN A 229 18.03 -1.22 -11.73
N TRP A 230 17.64 0.02 -11.42
CA TRP A 230 17.09 0.36 -10.12
C TRP A 230 15.85 -0.49 -9.82
N ARG A 231 15.83 -1.04 -8.63
CA ARG A 231 14.71 -1.80 -8.09
C ARG A 231 14.08 -1.02 -6.97
N ASP A 232 12.76 -1.00 -6.97
CA ASP A 232 12.00 -0.44 -5.86
C ASP A 232 12.36 -1.18 -4.57
N PRO A 233 12.88 -0.48 -3.55
CA PRO A 233 13.26 -1.08 -2.28
C PRO A 233 12.13 -1.80 -1.55
N LEU A 234 10.87 -1.47 -1.84
CA LEU A 234 9.70 -2.09 -1.20
C LEU A 234 9.26 -3.37 -1.92
N SER A 235 9.07 -3.29 -3.23
CA SER A 235 8.51 -4.41 -4.01
C SER A 235 9.59 -5.30 -4.64
N GLY A 236 10.83 -4.83 -4.73
CA GLY A 236 11.91 -5.47 -5.51
C GLY A 236 11.73 -5.34 -7.03
N TRP A 237 10.67 -4.65 -7.47
CA TRP A 237 10.31 -4.51 -8.88
C TRP A 237 11.19 -3.49 -9.58
N THR A 238 11.58 -3.82 -10.80
CA THR A 238 12.08 -2.80 -11.74
C THR A 238 10.92 -1.96 -12.26
N LYS A 239 11.23 -0.87 -12.95
CA LYS A 239 10.25 -0.10 -13.72
C LYS A 239 9.42 -1.00 -14.64
N VAL A 240 10.07 -1.90 -15.38
CA VAL A 240 9.42 -2.82 -16.33
C VAL A 240 8.48 -3.79 -15.62
N ASP A 241 8.90 -4.31 -14.44
CA ASP A 241 8.04 -5.19 -13.66
C ASP A 241 6.75 -4.47 -13.21
N ALA A 242 6.87 -3.22 -12.77
CA ALA A 242 5.73 -2.40 -12.34
C ALA A 242 4.80 -2.01 -13.51
N GLU A 243 5.35 -1.67 -14.68
CA GLU A 243 4.57 -1.42 -15.90
C GLU A 243 3.72 -2.63 -16.26
N ARG A 244 4.32 -3.82 -16.30
CA ARG A 244 3.62 -5.08 -16.61
C ARG A 244 2.50 -5.39 -15.60
N ILE A 245 2.73 -5.13 -14.32
CA ILE A 245 1.72 -5.34 -13.26
C ILE A 245 0.53 -4.41 -13.47
N LEU A 246 0.76 -3.14 -13.80
CA LEU A 246 -0.32 -2.18 -14.08
C LEU A 246 -1.07 -2.53 -15.36
N GLU A 247 -0.36 -2.93 -16.42
CA GLU A 247 -0.99 -3.39 -17.67
C GLU A 247 -1.90 -4.58 -17.43
N GLN A 248 -1.41 -5.60 -16.70
CA GLN A 248 -2.22 -6.78 -16.37
C GLN A 248 -3.45 -6.38 -15.55
N ALA A 249 -3.28 -5.55 -14.53
CA ALA A 249 -4.38 -5.17 -13.66
C ALA A 249 -5.44 -4.32 -14.39
N ASN A 250 -5.02 -3.47 -15.33
CA ASN A 250 -5.93 -2.72 -16.21
C ASN A 250 -6.69 -3.66 -17.17
N ALA A 251 -6.01 -4.68 -17.71
CA ALA A 251 -6.63 -5.68 -18.57
C ALA A 251 -7.68 -6.50 -17.81
N ASP A 252 -7.37 -6.90 -16.58
CA ASP A 252 -8.29 -7.62 -15.70
C ASP A 252 -9.52 -6.77 -15.34
N GLU A 253 -9.32 -5.49 -15.01
CA GLU A 253 -10.42 -4.55 -14.75
C GLU A 253 -11.31 -4.37 -15.98
N LYS A 254 -10.73 -4.26 -17.17
CA LYS A 254 -11.47 -4.17 -18.43
C LYS A 254 -12.29 -5.44 -18.69
N ALA A 255 -11.67 -6.61 -18.55
CA ALA A 255 -12.33 -7.90 -18.73
C ALA A 255 -13.48 -8.10 -17.73
N TYR A 256 -13.29 -7.65 -16.48
CA TYR A 256 -14.35 -7.65 -15.48
C TYR A 256 -15.53 -6.75 -15.87
N LYS A 257 -15.27 -5.51 -16.28
CA LYS A 257 -16.32 -4.57 -16.72
C LYS A 257 -17.11 -5.09 -17.91
N THR A 258 -16.43 -5.73 -18.87
CA THR A 258 -17.09 -6.37 -20.02
C THR A 258 -18.03 -7.47 -19.56
N ARG A 259 -17.56 -8.42 -18.74
CA ARG A 259 -18.38 -9.52 -18.21
C ARG A 259 -19.58 -9.00 -17.41
N LEU A 260 -19.39 -7.96 -16.59
CA LEU A 260 -20.47 -7.33 -15.85
C LEU A 260 -21.51 -6.70 -16.79
N GLY A 261 -21.07 -6.08 -17.87
CA GLY A 261 -21.95 -5.56 -18.92
C GLY A 261 -22.77 -6.66 -19.59
N GLU A 262 -22.15 -7.78 -19.94
CA GLU A 262 -22.82 -8.95 -20.54
C GLU A 262 -23.86 -9.55 -19.59
N ILE A 263 -23.52 -9.72 -18.31
CA ILE A 263 -24.45 -10.20 -17.28
C ILE A 263 -25.65 -9.25 -17.13
N THR A 264 -25.38 -7.95 -17.09
CA THR A 264 -26.43 -6.91 -16.98
C THR A 264 -27.34 -6.91 -18.20
N GLN A 265 -26.77 -7.01 -19.40
CA GLN A 265 -27.52 -7.08 -20.65
C GLN A 265 -28.39 -8.35 -20.70
N ALA A 266 -27.83 -9.50 -20.32
CA ALA A 266 -28.57 -10.76 -20.25
C ALA A 266 -29.72 -10.69 -19.23
N ALA A 267 -29.51 -10.04 -18.09
CA ALA A 267 -30.56 -9.81 -17.10
C ALA A 267 -31.69 -8.91 -17.65
N ASN A 268 -31.34 -7.83 -18.35
CA ASN A 268 -32.32 -6.94 -18.99
C ASN A 268 -33.14 -7.65 -20.08
N ILE A 269 -32.48 -8.46 -20.92
CA ILE A 269 -33.17 -9.27 -21.94
C ILE A 269 -34.17 -10.22 -21.28
N LYS A 270 -33.77 -10.92 -20.20
CA LYS A 270 -34.66 -11.81 -19.46
C LYS A 270 -35.85 -11.08 -18.84
N LEU A 271 -35.61 -9.88 -18.28
CA LEU A 271 -36.67 -9.05 -17.72
C LEU A 271 -37.68 -8.61 -18.79
N GLU A 272 -37.19 -8.20 -19.95
CA GLU A 272 -38.05 -7.77 -21.05
C GLU A 272 -38.86 -8.93 -21.64
N GLN A 273 -38.24 -10.10 -21.80
CA GLN A 273 -38.95 -11.32 -22.19
C GLN A 273 -40.04 -11.70 -21.18
N ALA A 274 -39.79 -11.52 -19.88
CA ALA A 274 -40.79 -11.77 -18.85
C ALA A 274 -41.97 -10.79 -18.94
N ARG A 275 -41.70 -9.50 -19.22
CA ARG A 275 -42.74 -8.49 -19.45
C ARG A 275 -43.59 -8.81 -20.67
N GLN A 276 -42.97 -9.19 -21.79
CA GLN A 276 -43.71 -9.56 -22.99
C GLN A 276 -44.63 -10.76 -22.74
N ARG A 277 -44.14 -11.81 -22.08
CA ARG A 277 -44.97 -12.98 -21.72
C ARG A 277 -46.17 -12.62 -20.85
N LEU A 278 -45.99 -11.69 -19.91
CA LEU A 278 -47.09 -11.20 -19.07
C LEU A 278 -48.13 -10.46 -19.92
N GLN A 279 -47.68 -9.59 -20.84
CA GLN A 279 -48.57 -8.86 -21.73
C GLN A 279 -49.35 -9.82 -22.65
N ASP A 280 -48.68 -10.80 -23.26
CA ASP A 280 -49.31 -11.80 -24.11
C ASP A 280 -50.40 -12.60 -23.33
N THR A 281 -50.13 -12.89 -22.05
CA THR A 281 -51.09 -13.57 -21.16
C THR A 281 -52.32 -12.70 -20.88
N ILE A 282 -52.10 -11.41 -20.63
CA ILE A 282 -53.19 -10.44 -20.42
C ILE A 282 -54.04 -10.31 -21.69
N ASP A 283 -53.41 -10.13 -22.85
CA ASP A 283 -54.10 -9.97 -24.13
C ASP A 283 -54.90 -11.21 -24.51
N PHE A 284 -54.36 -12.41 -24.26
CA PHE A 284 -55.08 -13.67 -24.44
C PHE A 284 -56.33 -13.76 -23.56
N SER A 285 -56.21 -13.38 -22.27
CA SER A 285 -57.33 -13.36 -21.33
C SER A 285 -58.45 -12.39 -21.79
N TRP A 286 -58.08 -11.20 -22.28
CA TRP A 286 -59.04 -10.24 -22.82
C TRP A 286 -59.78 -10.77 -24.05
N LYS A 287 -59.06 -11.39 -25.00
CA LYS A 287 -59.68 -12.00 -26.18
C LYS A 287 -60.69 -13.08 -25.81
N MET A 288 -60.35 -13.97 -24.88
CA MET A 288 -61.27 -15.01 -24.39
C MET A 288 -62.52 -14.41 -23.73
N THR A 289 -62.35 -13.32 -22.97
CA THR A 289 -63.46 -12.63 -22.33
C THR A 289 -64.40 -11.99 -23.36
N LEU A 290 -63.85 -11.32 -24.38
CA LEU A 290 -64.64 -10.71 -25.46
C LEU A 290 -65.39 -11.76 -26.29
N MET A 291 -64.76 -12.90 -26.60
CA MET A 291 -65.42 -14.00 -27.32
C MET A 291 -66.61 -14.59 -26.56
N ASN A 292 -66.53 -14.67 -25.22
CA ASN A 292 -67.65 -15.14 -24.41
C ASN A 292 -68.82 -14.13 -24.39
N ILE A 293 -68.52 -12.83 -24.37
CA ILE A 293 -69.55 -11.78 -24.40
C ILE A 293 -70.29 -11.76 -25.74
N SER A 294 -69.61 -12.00 -26.87
CA SER A 294 -70.23 -12.01 -28.20
C SER A 294 -71.12 -13.22 -28.50
N ASN A 295 -71.07 -14.27 -27.67
CA ASN A 295 -71.88 -15.49 -27.82
C ASN A 295 -73.10 -15.53 -26.88
N MET A 296 -73.32 -14.47 -26.09
CA MET A 296 -74.51 -14.27 -25.25
C MET A 296 -75.47 -13.28 -25.89
#